data_AF-A0A9Q0LRI7-F1
#
_entry.id   AF-A0A9Q0LRI7-F1
#
_cell.length_a   1.000
_cell.length_b   1.000
_cell.length_c   1.000
_cell.angle_alpha   90.00
_cell.angle_beta   90.00
_cell.angle_gamma   90.00
#
_symmetry.space_group_name_H-M   'P 1'
#
loop_
_entity.id
_entity.type
_entity.pdbx_description
1 polymer ?
#
loop_
_entity_poly.entity_id
_entity_poly.type
_entity_poly.pdbx_seq_one_letter_code
_entity_poly.pdbx_strand_id
1 'polypeptide(L)'
;MFSPFEDVLGVGLSNGFQSLIIPGAGEPNIDTYENNPFATRKERAEQTVKNLLEKVPSEMITLDPNFVGNVADSREDITLQKNKINFEANNPTQNYQRPFISQTTRLKRKLKRKQKNVIDEQTLKLQKMIEKRRIANEKRSIQAKERKKKQFQEQDVEKTKTLPALQRFLRKN
;
A
#
# COMPACT_ATOMS: atom_id res chain seq x y z
N MET A 1 32.28 2.80 -19.73
CA MET A 1 31.74 1.57 -20.34
C MET A 1 32.60 0.41 -19.89
N PHE A 2 32.03 -0.57 -19.21
CA PHE A 2 32.76 -1.77 -18.82
C PHE A 2 32.72 -2.80 -19.96
N SER A 3 33.81 -3.55 -20.15
CA SER A 3 33.82 -4.75 -20.99
C SER A 3 33.23 -5.91 -20.18
N PRO A 4 32.15 -6.59 -20.62
CA PRO A 4 31.46 -7.60 -19.80
C PRO A 4 32.34 -8.77 -19.36
N PHE A 5 33.27 -9.21 -20.22
CA PHE A 5 34.06 -10.43 -20.03
C PHE A 5 35.57 -10.17 -19.93
N GLU A 6 35.97 -8.90 -19.86
CA GLU A 6 37.37 -8.50 -19.78
C GLU A 6 37.54 -7.44 -18.69
N ASP A 7 38.71 -7.42 -18.08
CA ASP A 7 39.10 -6.46 -17.04
C ASP A 7 39.46 -5.08 -17.62
N VAL A 8 38.54 -4.50 -18.40
CA VAL A 8 38.74 -3.24 -19.13
C VAL A 8 37.57 -2.28 -18.89
N LEU A 9 37.89 -1.05 -18.48
CA LEU A 9 37.00 0.09 -18.41
C LEU A 9 37.34 1.10 -19.50
N GLY A 10 36.41 1.32 -20.42
CA GLY A 10 36.44 2.42 -21.38
C GLY A 10 35.91 3.71 -20.77
N VAL A 11 36.71 4.78 -20.80
CA VAL A 11 36.37 6.13 -20.35
C VAL A 11 36.33 7.05 -21.56
N GLY A 12 35.17 7.68 -21.79
CA GLY A 12 35.02 8.75 -22.79
C GLY A 12 35.38 10.09 -22.15
N LEU A 13 36.36 10.77 -22.73
CA LEU A 13 36.87 12.07 -22.30
C LEU A 13 36.61 13.12 -23.40
N SER A 14 36.69 14.40 -23.06
CA SER A 14 36.57 15.49 -24.04
C SER A 14 37.63 15.42 -25.14
N ASN A 15 38.80 14.82 -24.85
CA ASN A 15 39.93 14.68 -25.75
C ASN A 15 39.99 13.32 -26.48
N GLY A 16 39.04 12.41 -26.26
CA GLY A 16 39.02 11.11 -26.91
C GLY A 16 38.53 9.97 -26.02
N PHE A 17 39.03 8.76 -26.28
CA PHE A 17 38.67 7.55 -25.54
C PHE A 17 39.91 6.93 -24.92
N GLN A 18 39.82 6.54 -23.65
CA GLN A 18 40.88 5.86 -22.93
C GLN A 18 40.36 4.52 -22.41
N SER A 19 41.11 3.44 -22.63
CA SER A 19 40.87 2.14 -21.98
C SER A 19 41.79 1.98 -20.78
N LEU A 20 41.20 1.67 -19.63
CA LEU A 20 41.89 1.42 -18.38
C LEU A 20 41.75 -0.06 -18.03
N ILE A 21 42.83 -0.69 -17.60
CA ILE A 21 42.80 -2.08 -17.12
C ILE A 21 42.40 -2.03 -15.64
N ILE A 22 41.30 -2.70 -15.29
CA ILE A 22 40.78 -2.79 -13.93
C ILE A 22 40.63 -4.26 -13.58
N PRO A 23 41.56 -4.84 -12.81
CA PRO A 23 41.50 -6.24 -12.42
C PRO A 23 40.20 -6.57 -11.65
N GLY A 24 39.55 -7.67 -12.00
CA GLY A 24 38.33 -8.15 -11.35
C GLY A 24 37.06 -7.37 -11.70
N ALA A 25 37.05 -6.64 -12.83
CA ALA A 25 35.87 -5.92 -13.30
C ALA A 25 35.01 -6.75 -14.28
N GLY A 26 35.61 -7.73 -14.96
CA GLY A 26 34.91 -8.61 -15.90
C GLY A 26 34.38 -9.88 -15.24
N GLU A 27 33.33 -10.45 -15.82
CA GLU A 27 32.82 -11.75 -15.40
C GLU A 27 33.65 -12.88 -16.04
N PRO A 28 34.31 -13.74 -15.24
CA PRO A 28 35.20 -14.78 -15.78
C PRO A 28 34.44 -15.95 -16.41
N ASN A 29 33.19 -16.19 -15.98
CA ASN A 29 32.38 -17.30 -16.43
C ASN A 29 31.43 -16.83 -17.52
N ILE A 30 31.76 -17.17 -18.77
CA ILE A 30 30.96 -16.76 -19.94
C ILE A 30 29.82 -17.76 -20.16
N ASP A 31 28.58 -17.28 -20.24
CA ASP A 31 27.47 -18.06 -20.80
C ASP A 31 27.47 -17.95 -22.33
N THR A 32 27.92 -19.02 -22.97
CA THR A 32 28.02 -19.10 -24.43
C THR A 32 26.68 -19.07 -25.16
N TYR A 33 25.57 -19.41 -24.50
CA TYR A 33 24.25 -19.43 -25.13
C TYR A 33 23.58 -18.05 -25.18
N GLU A 34 23.95 -17.16 -24.25
CA GLU A 34 23.42 -15.82 -24.20
C GLU A 34 24.33 -14.84 -24.96
N ASN A 35 25.60 -14.73 -24.53
CA ASN A 35 26.54 -13.71 -25.01
C ASN A 35 27.95 -14.29 -25.22
N ASN A 36 28.18 -14.92 -26.37
CA ASN A 36 29.50 -15.46 -26.74
C ASN A 36 30.39 -14.39 -27.43
N PRO A 37 31.51 -13.94 -26.81
CA PRO A 37 32.44 -12.99 -27.45
C PRO A 37 33.19 -13.61 -28.65
N PHE A 38 33.36 -14.93 -28.68
CA PHE A 38 34.07 -15.66 -29.73
C PHE A 38 33.14 -16.24 -30.80
N ALA A 39 31.92 -15.71 -30.92
CA ALA A 39 30.89 -16.25 -31.80
C ALA A 39 31.32 -16.23 -33.29
N THR A 40 31.10 -17.38 -33.95
CA THR A 40 31.30 -17.50 -35.39
C THR A 40 30.26 -16.68 -36.17
N ARG A 41 30.50 -16.45 -37.48
CA ARG A 41 29.52 -15.72 -38.32
C ARG A 41 28.16 -16.41 -38.36
N LYS A 42 28.14 -17.75 -38.33
CA LYS A 42 26.92 -18.55 -38.35
C LYS A 42 26.18 -18.44 -37.02
N GLU A 43 26.87 -18.63 -35.89
CA GLU A 43 26.29 -18.47 -34.56
C GLU A 43 25.71 -17.06 -34.35
N ARG A 44 26.40 -16.01 -34.80
CA ARG A 44 25.89 -14.63 -34.70
C ARG A 44 24.59 -14.45 -35.49
N ALA A 45 24.49 -15.03 -36.69
CA ALA A 45 23.28 -14.96 -37.50
C ALA A 45 22.11 -15.69 -36.83
N GLU A 46 22.35 -16.90 -36.32
CA GLU A 46 21.36 -17.69 -35.59
C GLU A 46 20.89 -17.00 -34.30
N GLN A 47 21.82 -16.46 -33.50
CA GLN A 47 21.50 -15.71 -32.28
C GLN A 47 20.70 -14.45 -32.58
N THR A 48 21.02 -13.74 -33.68
CA THR A 48 20.27 -12.54 -34.08
C THR A 48 18.82 -12.90 -34.44
N VAL A 49 18.63 -13.99 -35.19
CA VAL A 49 17.28 -14.49 -35.53
C VAL A 49 16.53 -14.90 -34.28
N LYS A 50 17.19 -15.64 -33.37
CA LYS A 50 16.60 -16.04 -32.08
C LYS A 50 16.17 -14.82 -31.25
N ASN A 51 17.05 -13.84 -31.08
CA ASN A 51 16.77 -12.61 -30.33
C ASN A 51 15.63 -11.80 -30.95
N LEU A 52 15.45 -11.85 -32.27
CA LEU A 52 14.34 -11.17 -32.94
C LEU A 52 13.01 -11.88 -32.71
N LEU A 53 13.00 -13.21 -32.72
CA LEU A 53 11.81 -14.04 -32.45
C LEU A 53 11.39 -13.98 -30.98
N GLU A 54 12.36 -14.00 -30.06
CA GLU A 54 12.15 -13.95 -28.61
C GLU A 54 12.02 -12.53 -28.06
N LYS A 55 12.05 -11.50 -28.94
CA LYS A 55 11.98 -10.10 -28.54
C LYS A 55 10.72 -9.83 -27.70
N VAL A 56 10.95 -9.43 -26.45
CA VAL A 56 9.87 -9.10 -25.51
C VAL A 56 9.08 -7.89 -26.03
N PRO A 57 7.74 -7.97 -26.12
CA PRO A 57 6.91 -6.85 -26.51
C PRO A 57 6.90 -5.75 -25.44
N SER A 58 6.64 -4.50 -25.84
CA SER A 58 6.67 -3.36 -24.92
C SER A 58 5.67 -3.46 -23.77
N GLU A 59 4.56 -4.18 -23.96
CA GLU A 59 3.53 -4.39 -22.93
C GLU A 59 4.00 -5.29 -21.78
N MET A 60 5.03 -6.11 -22.00
CA MET A 60 5.61 -6.96 -20.96
C MET A 60 6.67 -6.27 -20.11
N ILE A 61 7.01 -5.02 -20.41
CA ILE A 61 7.96 -4.24 -19.62
C ILE A 61 7.21 -3.72 -18.38
N THR A 62 7.37 -4.41 -17.26
CA THR A 62 6.77 -4.03 -15.98
C THR A 62 7.81 -4.01 -14.86
N LEU A 63 7.43 -3.54 -13.67
CA LEU A 63 8.33 -3.47 -12.52
C LEU A 63 8.73 -4.86 -12.00
N ASP A 64 7.84 -5.84 -12.11
CA ASP A 64 8.10 -7.23 -11.71
C ASP A 64 8.25 -8.10 -12.96
N PRO A 65 9.45 -8.63 -13.26
CA PRO A 65 9.66 -9.47 -14.45
C PRO A 65 8.87 -10.78 -14.41
N ASN A 66 8.45 -11.25 -13.22
CA ASN A 66 7.76 -12.53 -13.03
C ASN A 66 6.23 -12.38 -13.05
N PHE A 67 5.69 -11.28 -13.59
CA PHE A 67 4.26 -11.02 -13.60
C PHE A 67 3.46 -11.95 -14.54
N VAL A 68 4.11 -12.52 -15.55
CA VAL A 68 3.47 -13.39 -16.54
C VAL A 68 3.00 -14.69 -15.86
N GLY A 69 1.69 -14.95 -15.89
CA GLY A 69 1.07 -16.12 -15.24
C GLY A 69 0.39 -15.82 -13.90
N ASN A 70 0.56 -14.60 -13.36
CA ASN A 70 -0.15 -14.18 -12.15
C ASN A 70 -1.61 -13.82 -12.42
N VAL A 71 -2.44 -13.90 -11.39
CA VAL A 71 -3.82 -13.42 -11.45
C VAL A 71 -3.81 -11.90 -11.43
N ALA A 72 -4.64 -11.28 -12.27
CA ALA A 72 -4.77 -9.83 -12.31
C ALA A 72 -5.25 -9.30 -10.97
N ASP A 73 -4.47 -8.38 -10.39
CA ASP A 73 -4.86 -7.66 -9.18
C ASP A 73 -6.14 -6.87 -9.42
N SER A 74 -7.02 -6.84 -8.43
CA SER A 74 -8.18 -5.96 -8.51
C SER A 74 -7.73 -4.49 -8.47
N ARG A 75 -8.54 -3.60 -9.06
CA ARG A 75 -8.28 -2.15 -8.97
C ARG A 75 -8.11 -1.67 -7.52
N GLU A 76 -8.79 -2.34 -6.58
CA GLU A 76 -8.64 -2.02 -5.16
C GLU A 76 -7.26 -2.40 -4.66
N ASP A 77 -6.76 -3.60 -5.00
CA ASP A 77 -5.46 -4.11 -4.56
C ASP A 77 -4.30 -3.25 -5.09
N ILE A 78 -4.35 -2.88 -6.37
CA ILE A 78 -3.37 -1.96 -6.99
C ILE A 78 -3.34 -0.63 -6.22
N THR A 79 -4.50 -0.08 -5.87
CA THR A 79 -4.58 1.18 -5.13
C THR A 79 -3.98 1.05 -3.73
N LEU A 80 -4.17 -0.11 -3.09
CA LEU A 80 -3.61 -0.38 -1.76
C LEU A 80 -2.10 -0.52 -1.80
N GLN A 81 -1.57 -1.29 -2.74
CA GLN A 81 -0.14 -1.46 -2.94
C GLN A 81 0.53 -0.10 -3.19
N LYS A 82 -0.04 0.73 -4.09
CA LYS A 82 0.45 2.09 -4.34
C LYS A 82 0.47 2.96 -3.08
N ASN A 83 -0.61 2.96 -2.31
CA ASN A 83 -0.68 3.72 -1.06
C ASN A 83 0.32 3.21 -0.01
N LYS A 84 0.51 1.89 0.05
CA LYS A 84 1.47 1.25 0.96
C LYS A 84 2.90 1.67 0.63
N ILE A 85 3.31 1.53 -0.63
CA ILE A 85 4.66 1.90 -1.10
C ILE A 85 4.91 3.39 -0.84
N ASN A 86 3.95 4.26 -1.18
CA ASN A 86 4.08 5.70 -0.94
C ASN A 86 4.18 6.04 0.56
N PHE A 87 3.48 5.31 1.43
CA PHE A 87 3.56 5.55 2.87
C PHE A 87 4.92 5.11 3.44
N GLU A 88 5.39 3.92 3.06
CA GLU A 88 6.66 3.34 3.52
C GLU A 88 7.84 4.19 3.03
N ALA A 89 7.79 4.71 1.81
CA ALA A 89 8.81 5.62 1.29
C ALA A 89 8.90 6.95 2.07
N ASN A 90 7.77 7.46 2.57
CA ASN A 90 7.73 8.70 3.36
C ASN A 90 7.98 8.49 4.86
N ASN A 91 7.73 7.28 5.39
CA ASN A 91 7.79 6.98 6.82
C ASN A 91 8.57 5.66 7.04
N PRO A 92 9.91 5.68 7.00
CA PRO A 92 10.73 4.46 7.03
C PRO A 92 10.62 3.65 8.33
N THR A 93 10.20 4.27 9.43
CA THR A 93 10.05 3.63 10.74
C THR A 93 8.65 3.11 11.03
N GLN A 94 7.65 3.40 10.17
CA GLN A 94 6.26 3.05 10.41
C GLN A 94 5.74 2.07 9.36
N ASN A 95 5.07 1.02 9.83
CA ASN A 95 4.38 0.09 8.94
C ASN A 95 3.07 0.69 8.43
N TYR A 96 2.81 0.53 7.14
CA TYR A 96 1.54 0.96 6.56
C TYR A 96 0.37 0.19 7.16
N GLN A 97 -0.59 0.94 7.72
CA GLN A 97 -1.86 0.39 8.17
C GLN A 97 -2.97 0.82 7.23
N ARG A 98 -3.71 -0.16 6.69
CA ARG A 98 -4.83 0.13 5.78
C ARG A 98 -5.93 0.88 6.55
N PRO A 99 -6.32 2.09 6.12
CA PRO A 99 -7.32 2.88 6.85
C PRO A 99 -8.68 2.17 6.85
N PHE A 100 -9.24 1.95 8.04
CA PHE A 100 -10.57 1.36 8.18
C PHE A 100 -11.64 2.35 7.72
N ILE A 101 -12.29 2.06 6.59
CA ILE A 101 -13.40 2.87 6.10
C ILE A 101 -14.72 2.33 6.65
N SER A 102 -15.32 3.08 7.58
CA SER A 102 -16.64 2.76 8.13
C SER A 102 -17.69 2.61 7.02
N GLN A 103 -18.62 1.67 7.20
CA GLN A 103 -19.71 1.46 6.25
C GLN A 103 -20.55 2.73 6.03
N THR A 104 -20.70 3.60 7.05
CA THR A 104 -21.37 4.90 6.91
C THR A 104 -20.63 5.81 5.93
N THR A 105 -19.30 5.87 6.02
CA THR A 105 -18.46 6.64 5.10
C THR A 105 -18.54 6.09 3.67
N ARG A 106 -18.59 4.76 3.51
CA ARG A 106 -18.80 4.11 2.20
C ARG A 106 -20.14 4.49 1.58
N LEU A 107 -21.24 4.44 2.35
CA LEU A 107 -22.58 4.81 1.89
C LEU A 107 -22.65 6.29 1.47
N LYS A 108 -22.07 7.19 2.28
CA LYS A 108 -21.97 8.63 1.95
C LYS A 108 -21.18 8.88 0.67
N ARG A 109 -20.05 8.18 0.46
CA ARG A 109 -19.26 8.26 -0.79
C ARG A 109 -20.07 7.77 -1.99
N LYS A 110 -20.80 6.66 -1.87
CA LYS A 110 -21.68 6.16 -2.94
C LYS A 110 -22.76 7.17 -3.30
N LEU A 111 -23.39 7.80 -2.31
CA LEU A 111 -24.41 8.83 -2.55
C LEU A 111 -23.82 10.06 -3.26
N LYS A 112 -22.61 10.51 -2.88
CA LYS A 112 -21.92 11.64 -3.52
C LYS A 112 -21.51 11.40 -4.98
N ARG A 113 -21.35 10.13 -5.39
CA ARG A 113 -21.00 9.76 -6.78
C ARG A 113 -22.20 9.82 -7.72
N LYS A 114 -23.43 9.81 -7.20
CA LYS A 114 -24.65 9.93 -8.00
C LYS A 114 -24.89 11.40 -8.39
N GLN A 115 -25.44 11.63 -9.56
CA GLN A 115 -25.78 12.98 -10.02
C GLN A 115 -26.86 13.59 -9.11
N LYS A 116 -26.70 14.88 -8.76
CA LYS A 116 -27.57 15.55 -7.78
C LYS A 116 -29.00 15.77 -8.28
N ASN A 117 -29.20 15.79 -9.59
CA ASN A 117 -30.48 16.18 -10.21
C ASN A 117 -31.36 14.98 -10.60
N VAL A 118 -30.89 13.74 -10.42
CA VAL A 118 -31.65 12.53 -10.76
C VAL A 118 -31.97 11.76 -9.48
N ILE A 119 -33.26 11.64 -9.16
CA ILE A 119 -33.74 10.94 -7.96
C ILE A 119 -34.07 9.48 -8.34
N ASP A 120 -33.11 8.58 -8.16
CA ASP A 120 -33.33 7.13 -8.31
C ASP A 120 -33.92 6.53 -7.03
N GLU A 121 -34.73 5.47 -7.14
CA GLU A 121 -35.16 4.66 -5.98
C GLU A 121 -33.98 4.16 -5.13
N GLN A 122 -32.86 3.83 -5.79
CA GLN A 122 -31.64 3.39 -5.11
C GLN A 122 -31.02 4.52 -4.26
N THR A 123 -31.10 5.77 -4.71
CA THR A 123 -30.57 6.92 -3.95
C THR A 123 -31.38 7.14 -2.68
N LEU A 124 -32.72 7.04 -2.76
CA LEU A 124 -33.63 7.11 -1.61
C LEU A 124 -33.36 5.98 -0.61
N LYS A 125 -33.13 4.74 -1.09
CA LYS A 125 -32.74 3.61 -0.24
C LYS A 125 -31.41 3.90 0.50
N LEU A 126 -30.40 4.42 -0.20
CA LEU A 126 -29.12 4.80 0.42
C LEU A 126 -29.29 5.91 1.48
N GLN A 127 -30.07 6.94 1.20
CA GLN A 127 -30.35 8.02 2.15
C GLN A 127 -31.02 7.48 3.42
N LYS A 128 -32.06 6.66 3.27
CA LYS A 128 -32.74 5.98 4.39
C LYS A 128 -31.77 5.14 5.23
N MET A 129 -30.85 4.42 4.60
CA MET A 129 -29.83 3.64 5.32
C MET A 129 -28.86 4.53 6.12
N ILE A 130 -28.45 5.67 5.55
CA ILE A 130 -27.58 6.64 6.24
C ILE A 130 -28.30 7.23 7.46
N GLU A 131 -29.57 7.58 7.31
CA GLU A 131 -30.39 8.19 8.35
C GLU A 131 -30.69 7.22 9.50
N LYS A 132 -31.14 5.99 9.19
CA LYS A 132 -31.33 4.93 10.20
C LYS A 132 -30.07 4.73 11.04
N ARG A 133 -28.91 4.78 10.39
CA ARG A 133 -27.61 4.60 11.06
C ARG A 133 -27.21 5.80 11.90
N ARG A 134 -27.51 7.02 11.45
CA ARG A 134 -27.33 8.24 12.25
C ARG A 134 -28.14 8.15 13.54
N ILE A 135 -29.42 7.81 13.44
CA ILE A 135 -30.32 7.66 14.60
C ILE A 135 -29.80 6.57 15.55
N ALA A 136 -29.38 5.42 15.03
CA ALA A 136 -28.83 4.35 15.85
C ALA A 136 -27.54 4.77 16.59
N ASN A 137 -26.67 5.54 15.93
CA ASN A 137 -25.45 6.08 16.54
C ASN A 137 -25.76 7.12 17.63
N GLU A 138 -26.73 8.02 17.38
CA GLU A 138 -27.21 8.99 18.38
C GLU A 138 -27.76 8.26 19.61
N LYS A 139 -28.63 7.26 19.43
CA LYS A 139 -29.17 6.43 20.52
C LYS A 139 -28.06 5.73 21.32
N ARG A 140 -27.08 5.11 20.64
CA ARG A 140 -25.93 4.47 21.31
C ARG A 140 -25.10 5.48 22.11
N SER A 141 -24.90 6.69 21.58
CA SER A 141 -24.13 7.73 22.26
C SER A 141 -24.82 8.21 23.55
N ILE A 142 -26.14 8.33 23.53
CA ILE A 142 -26.95 8.70 24.69
C ILE A 142 -26.87 7.59 25.75
N GLN A 143 -27.09 6.34 25.35
CA GLN A 143 -27.02 5.19 26.26
C GLN A 143 -25.62 5.02 26.87
N ALA A 144 -24.55 5.29 26.12
CA ALA A 144 -23.19 5.25 26.63
C ALA A 144 -22.92 6.35 27.67
N LYS A 145 -23.44 7.57 27.46
CA LYS A 145 -23.35 8.67 28.44
C LYS A 145 -24.10 8.34 29.72
N GLU A 146 -25.29 7.76 29.60
CA GLU A 146 -26.08 7.31 30.76
C GLU A 146 -25.37 6.22 31.55
N ARG A 147 -24.79 5.22 30.88
CA ARG A 147 -23.98 4.17 31.53
C ARG A 147 -22.78 4.73 32.27
N LYS A 148 -22.04 5.67 31.66
CA LYS A 148 -20.90 6.35 32.33
C LYS A 148 -21.35 7.15 33.55
N LYS A 149 -22.48 7.85 33.46
CA LYS A 149 -23.04 8.63 34.58
C LYS A 149 -23.44 7.71 35.74
N LYS A 150 -24.06 6.56 35.45
CA LYS A 150 -24.39 5.54 36.46
C LYS A 150 -23.14 4.94 37.10
N GLN A 151 -22.12 4.58 36.32
CA GLN A 151 -20.84 4.08 36.85
C GLN A 151 -20.14 5.12 37.75
N PHE A 152 -20.18 6.40 37.38
CA PHE A 152 -19.60 7.47 38.21
C PHE A 152 -20.37 7.64 39.53
N GLN A 153 -21.70 7.61 39.48
CA GLN A 153 -22.54 7.66 40.68
C GLN A 153 -22.35 6.42 41.58
N GLU A 154 -22.22 5.23 41.01
CA GLU A 154 -21.95 4.00 41.78
C GLU A 154 -20.58 4.06 42.48
N GLN A 155 -19.54 4.59 41.82
CA GLN A 155 -18.22 4.79 42.43
C GLN A 155 -18.22 5.85 43.55
N ASP A 156 -19.01 6.92 43.42
CA ASP A 156 -19.16 7.93 44.49
C ASP A 156 -19.97 7.39 45.68
N VAL A 157 -20.96 6.54 45.43
CA VAL A 157 -21.74 5.85 46.48
C VAL A 157 -20.89 4.79 47.20
N GLU A 158 -19.94 4.15 46.52
CA GLU A 158 -19.02 3.18 47.13
C GLU A 158 -17.93 3.85 48.00
N LYS A 159 -17.44 5.03 47.59
CA LYS A 159 -16.56 5.88 48.41
C LYS A 159 -17.23 6.42 49.68
N THR A 160 -18.53 6.70 49.64
CA THR A 160 -19.27 7.17 50.83
C THR A 160 -19.60 6.04 51.81
N LYS A 161 -19.75 4.80 51.34
CA LYS A 161 -19.93 3.60 52.19
C LYS A 161 -18.64 3.16 52.90
N THR A 162 -17.47 3.44 52.34
CA THR A 162 -16.16 3.02 52.87
C THR A 162 -15.55 3.99 53.90
N LEU A 163 -16.25 5.05 54.30
CA LEU A 163 -15.82 5.99 55.34
C LEU A 163 -16.67 5.89 56.63
N PRO A 164 -16.64 4.76 57.35
CA PRO A 164 -17.38 4.62 58.61
C PRO A 164 -16.91 5.62 59.69
N ALA A 165 -15.70 6.19 59.57
CA ALA A 165 -15.13 7.13 60.54
C ALA A 165 -15.68 8.57 60.41
N LEU A 166 -15.98 9.06 59.21
CA LEU A 166 -16.45 10.45 59.00
C LEU A 166 -17.95 10.63 59.25
N GLN A 167 -18.72 9.55 59.29
CA GLN A 167 -20.17 9.59 59.49
C GLN A 167 -20.58 10.04 60.91
N ARG A 168 -19.65 9.97 61.88
CA ARG A 168 -19.84 10.35 63.29
C ARG A 168 -19.94 11.87 63.51
N PHE A 169 -19.51 12.69 62.55
CA PHE A 169 -19.50 14.16 62.67
C PHE A 169 -20.65 14.85 61.92
N LEU A 170 -21.52 14.12 61.21
CA LEU A 170 -22.71 14.72 60.62
C LEU A 170 -23.76 14.99 61.71
N ARG A 171 -23.95 16.28 62.02
CA ARG A 171 -24.97 16.78 62.95
C ARG A 171 -26.36 16.51 62.37
N LYS A 172 -27.18 15.74 63.09
CA LYS A 172 -28.61 15.59 62.79
C LYS A 172 -29.34 16.90 63.10
N ASN A 173 -29.97 17.48 62.07
CA ASN A 173 -31.06 18.43 62.21
C ASN A 173 -32.38 17.69 62.05
#